data_AF-A0A8T5HJQ9-F1
#
_entry.id   AF-A0A8T5HJQ9-F1
#
_cell.length_a   1.000
_cell.length_b   1.000
_cell.length_c   1.000
_cell.angle_alpha   90.00
_cell.angle_beta   90.00
_cell.angle_gamma   90.00
#
_symmetry.space_group_name_H-M   'P 1'
#
loop_
_entity.id
_entity.type
_entity.pdbx_description
1 polymer ?
#
loop_
_entity_poly.entity_id
_entity_poly.type
_entity_poly.pdbx_seq_one_letter_code
_entity_poly.pdbx_strand_id
1 'polypeptide(L)'
;MSALENTLDQRLNEAYTALSISDEQRFRLETYSNLVKIKDIPSYYHSVRCALHGIKIAELLYLDPKAMFYAGLLHDVGKSLVDSETLKKTEGFDSKDMVKMKLHVKRGYEMLKDTHPFSAEIIARHHIYSRAGYPKQIPKAEIGFSTNSWVLIHSYSRLLSIIDFYDAASTRENDKFGEKRLPTADEVKDLLIKVNPDQQRRIEAFYDKEIFGKSIEDMFGVKTEVGDMVALDKLVFCQKNSYTLPERIGKYVMLCAVLEPIPDKEGCTTRFVDIKPSKALKYFLAGGVNIGPPFMRLAAYLERSKTVKGSYRFAKDAQIASKDLRMGGKINQGIIEFITPLVNACVLLDPERKENPADMFKKATELLHETHEEDVTNLIGLKKIGNEQSNVTHKYPVREHDAKTVFEYYEKELEIEQEENNSSTSIGHNLQFVNGFQDIKLGFETFMNSKTKQFEGRLNEAYKSIYAKEGNENLGVGLVADFSAALLFMALRYANEEIIV
;
A
#
# COMPACT_ATOMS: atom_id res chain seq x y z
N MET A 1 22.57 -23.86 -28.16
CA MET A 1 22.23 -23.23 -26.86
C MET A 1 23.10 -23.87 -25.80
N SER A 2 23.67 -23.08 -24.91
CA SER A 2 24.40 -23.60 -23.73
C SER A 2 23.42 -24.27 -22.75
N ALA A 3 23.93 -25.11 -21.83
CA ALA A 3 23.08 -25.75 -20.82
C ALA A 3 22.30 -24.73 -19.98
N LEU A 4 22.93 -23.58 -19.64
CA LEU A 4 22.30 -22.48 -18.91
C LEU A 4 21.15 -21.84 -19.69
N GLU A 5 21.31 -21.65 -21.00
CA GLU A 5 20.27 -21.08 -21.86
C GLU A 5 19.02 -21.97 -21.91
N ASN A 6 19.22 -23.28 -22.00
CA ASN A 6 18.12 -24.25 -21.94
C ASN A 6 17.39 -24.19 -20.58
N THR A 7 18.14 -24.09 -19.47
CA THR A 7 17.53 -23.95 -18.15
C THR A 7 16.73 -22.67 -18.01
N LEU A 8 17.23 -21.54 -18.53
CA LEU A 8 16.52 -20.26 -18.49
C LEU A 8 15.24 -20.28 -19.33
N ASP A 9 15.29 -20.87 -20.54
CA ASP A 9 14.10 -21.02 -21.38
C ASP A 9 13.08 -21.97 -20.71
N GLN A 10 13.52 -23.02 -20.01
CA GLN A 10 12.63 -23.86 -19.20
C GLN A 10 11.98 -23.07 -18.06
N ARG A 11 12.75 -22.33 -17.25
CA ARG A 11 12.24 -21.52 -16.14
C ARG A 11 11.27 -20.43 -16.62
N LEU A 12 11.54 -19.83 -17.78
CA LEU A 12 10.63 -18.87 -18.40
C LEU A 12 9.27 -19.50 -18.74
N ASN A 13 9.26 -20.72 -19.27
CA ASN A 13 8.04 -21.47 -19.54
C ASN A 13 7.26 -21.84 -18.28
N GLU A 14 7.98 -22.26 -17.22
CA GLU A 14 7.39 -22.51 -15.91
C GLU A 14 6.76 -21.24 -15.32
N ALA A 15 7.42 -20.08 -15.46
CA ALA A 15 6.92 -18.79 -15.01
C ALA A 15 5.63 -18.38 -15.74
N TYR A 16 5.52 -18.60 -17.06
CA TYR A 16 4.27 -18.36 -17.80
C TYR A 16 3.10 -19.14 -17.21
N THR A 17 3.34 -20.39 -16.85
CA THR A 17 2.32 -21.28 -16.27
C THR A 17 1.96 -20.85 -14.84
N ALA A 18 2.96 -20.64 -13.98
CA ALA A 18 2.78 -20.27 -12.59
C ALA A 18 2.03 -18.93 -12.41
N LEU A 19 2.30 -17.97 -13.30
CA LEU A 19 1.66 -16.65 -13.29
C LEU A 19 0.32 -16.59 -14.03
N SER A 20 -0.21 -17.75 -14.47
CA SER A 20 -1.46 -17.84 -15.23
C SER A 20 -1.50 -16.85 -16.40
N ILE A 21 -0.43 -16.81 -17.19
CA ILE A 21 -0.33 -15.95 -18.38
C ILE A 21 -1.04 -16.65 -19.53
N SER A 22 -2.05 -16.00 -20.11
CA SER A 22 -2.79 -16.58 -21.24
C SER A 22 -1.92 -16.67 -22.49
N ASP A 23 -2.28 -17.55 -23.44
CA ASP A 23 -1.54 -17.71 -24.70
C ASP A 23 -1.43 -16.39 -25.48
N GLU A 24 -2.48 -15.56 -25.47
CA GLU A 24 -2.47 -14.23 -26.11
C GLU A 24 -1.50 -13.26 -25.41
N GLN A 25 -1.45 -13.28 -24.07
CA GLN A 25 -0.50 -12.48 -23.31
C GLN A 25 0.93 -12.95 -23.57
N ARG A 26 1.15 -14.27 -23.53
CA ARG A 26 2.44 -14.90 -23.80
C ARG A 26 2.94 -14.53 -25.20
N PHE A 27 2.10 -14.67 -26.23
CA PHE A 27 2.45 -14.32 -27.60
C PHE A 27 2.92 -12.86 -27.72
N ARG A 28 2.24 -11.92 -27.04
CA ARG A 28 2.65 -10.51 -27.02
C ARG A 28 3.99 -10.31 -26.32
N LEU A 29 4.21 -10.94 -25.17
CA LEU A 29 5.48 -10.84 -24.44
C LEU A 29 6.64 -11.40 -25.27
N GLU A 30 6.44 -12.58 -25.88
CA GLU A 30 7.43 -13.22 -26.75
C GLU A 30 7.70 -12.38 -28.01
N THR A 31 6.69 -11.71 -28.56
CA THR A 31 6.88 -10.81 -29.70
C THR A 31 7.91 -9.72 -29.38
N TYR A 32 7.80 -9.06 -28.23
CA TYR A 32 8.73 -8.02 -27.82
C TYR A 32 10.08 -8.57 -27.36
N SER A 33 10.11 -9.62 -26.53
CA SER A 33 11.36 -10.17 -26.01
C SER A 33 12.21 -10.83 -27.12
N ASN A 34 11.58 -11.42 -28.14
CA ASN A 34 12.28 -11.98 -29.30
C ASN A 34 12.98 -10.91 -30.14
N LEU A 35 12.49 -9.67 -30.19
CA LEU A 35 13.20 -8.56 -30.85
C LEU A 35 14.56 -8.32 -30.20
N VAL A 36 14.64 -8.42 -28.87
CA VAL A 36 15.91 -8.35 -28.14
C VAL A 36 16.73 -9.60 -28.42
N LYS A 37 16.14 -10.81 -28.38
CA LYS A 37 16.84 -12.08 -28.64
C LYS A 37 17.54 -12.10 -30.00
N ILE A 38 16.85 -11.65 -31.04
CA ILE A 38 17.40 -11.56 -32.41
C ILE A 38 18.54 -10.54 -32.46
N LYS A 39 18.42 -9.43 -31.74
CA LYS A 39 19.41 -8.35 -31.74
C LYS A 39 20.67 -8.71 -30.95
N ASP A 40 20.48 -9.22 -29.74
CA ASP A 40 21.52 -9.51 -28.76
C ASP A 40 21.04 -10.56 -27.74
N ILE A 41 21.49 -11.80 -27.94
CA ILE A 41 21.19 -12.95 -27.06
C ILE A 41 21.57 -12.69 -25.59
N PRO A 42 22.75 -12.11 -25.26
CA PRO A 42 23.09 -11.76 -23.89
C PRO A 42 22.10 -10.82 -23.21
N SER A 43 21.63 -9.77 -23.90
CA SER A 43 20.60 -8.85 -23.38
C SER A 43 19.28 -9.57 -23.16
N TYR A 44 18.87 -10.48 -24.05
CA TYR A 44 17.66 -11.28 -23.86
C TYR A 44 17.73 -12.14 -22.58
N TYR A 45 18.80 -12.91 -22.39
CA TYR A 45 18.91 -13.75 -21.20
C TYR A 45 19.12 -12.94 -19.91
N HIS A 46 19.69 -11.73 -20.00
CA HIS A 46 19.68 -10.76 -18.90
C HIS A 46 18.25 -10.34 -18.52
N SER A 47 17.40 -9.98 -19.50
CA SER A 47 16.00 -9.67 -19.23
C SER A 47 15.23 -10.87 -18.64
N VAL A 48 15.51 -12.10 -19.11
CA VAL A 48 14.92 -13.32 -18.53
C VAL A 48 15.30 -13.47 -17.06
N ARG A 49 16.60 -13.35 -16.71
CA ARG A 49 17.03 -13.45 -15.30
C ARG A 49 16.45 -12.31 -14.45
N CYS A 50 16.36 -11.09 -14.97
CA CYS A 50 15.71 -9.99 -14.27
C CYS A 50 14.23 -10.28 -13.99
N ALA A 51 13.52 -10.86 -14.96
CA ALA A 51 12.12 -11.26 -14.80
C ALA A 51 11.95 -12.31 -13.70
N LEU A 52 12.83 -13.32 -13.66
CA LEU A 52 12.80 -14.40 -12.68
C LEU A 52 13.12 -13.92 -11.26
N HIS A 53 14.14 -13.07 -11.07
CA HIS A 53 14.39 -12.43 -9.77
C HIS A 53 13.23 -11.51 -9.36
N GLY A 54 12.64 -10.81 -10.34
CA GLY A 54 11.48 -9.95 -10.14
C GLY A 54 10.28 -10.69 -9.56
N ILE A 55 10.01 -11.91 -10.03
CA ILE A 55 8.97 -12.78 -9.45
C ILE A 55 9.26 -13.04 -7.98
N LYS A 56 10.47 -13.51 -7.64
CA LYS A 56 10.82 -13.84 -6.25
C LYS A 56 10.79 -12.65 -5.31
N ILE A 57 11.27 -11.49 -5.76
CA ILE A 57 11.22 -10.26 -4.98
C ILE A 57 9.78 -9.78 -4.81
N ALA A 58 8.94 -9.91 -5.83
CA ALA A 58 7.53 -9.55 -5.71
C ALA A 58 6.77 -10.47 -4.76
N GLU A 59 6.99 -11.78 -4.84
CA GLU A 59 6.45 -12.77 -3.89
C GLU A 59 6.86 -12.43 -2.46
N LEU A 60 8.15 -12.12 -2.25
CA LEU A 60 8.70 -11.76 -0.95
C LEU A 60 8.08 -10.47 -0.38
N LEU A 61 7.72 -9.51 -1.25
CA LEU A 61 7.21 -8.19 -0.89
C LEU A 61 5.68 -8.07 -0.97
N TYR A 62 4.97 -9.18 -1.24
CA TYR A 62 3.52 -9.19 -1.50
C TYR A 62 3.07 -8.21 -2.59
N LEU A 63 3.92 -8.04 -3.60
CA LEU A 63 3.60 -7.30 -4.81
C LEU A 63 3.11 -8.28 -5.88
N ASP A 64 2.35 -7.78 -6.87
CA ASP A 64 1.96 -8.60 -8.02
C ASP A 64 3.22 -9.10 -8.76
N PRO A 65 3.52 -10.42 -8.77
CA PRO A 65 4.68 -10.97 -9.44
C PRO A 65 4.57 -10.88 -10.96
N LYS A 66 3.34 -10.81 -11.52
CA LYS A 66 3.12 -10.66 -12.95
C LYS A 66 3.61 -9.28 -13.44
N ALA A 67 3.36 -8.23 -12.66
CA ALA A 67 3.86 -6.89 -12.97
C ALA A 67 5.40 -6.83 -13.01
N MET A 68 6.09 -7.44 -12.03
CA MET A 68 7.55 -7.52 -12.03
C MET A 68 8.10 -8.41 -13.14
N PHE A 69 7.45 -9.54 -13.43
CA PHE A 69 7.84 -10.41 -14.53
C PHE A 69 7.80 -9.67 -15.87
N TYR A 70 6.72 -8.93 -16.15
CA TYR A 70 6.57 -8.17 -17.40
C TYR A 70 7.61 -7.06 -17.48
N ALA A 71 7.80 -6.32 -16.39
CA ALA A 71 8.79 -5.25 -16.35
C ALA A 71 10.21 -5.79 -16.55
N GLY A 72 10.60 -6.86 -15.85
CA GLY A 72 11.92 -7.48 -15.98
C GLY A 72 12.19 -8.03 -17.38
N LEU A 73 11.22 -8.73 -17.97
CA LEU A 73 11.37 -9.36 -19.29
C LEU A 73 11.47 -8.33 -20.43
N LEU A 74 10.83 -7.16 -20.27
CA LEU A 74 10.68 -6.17 -21.34
C LEU A 74 11.49 -4.90 -21.16
N HIS A 75 12.17 -4.68 -20.02
CA HIS A 75 12.80 -3.39 -19.72
C HIS A 75 13.82 -2.92 -20.76
N ASP A 76 14.47 -3.88 -21.39
CA ASP A 76 15.49 -3.66 -22.40
C ASP A 76 14.98 -3.77 -23.83
N VAL A 77 13.65 -3.84 -24.05
CA VAL A 77 13.08 -4.01 -25.40
C VAL A 77 13.56 -2.94 -26.39
N GLY A 78 13.80 -1.72 -25.91
CA GLY A 78 14.32 -0.63 -26.75
C GLY A 78 15.76 -0.84 -27.24
N LYS A 79 16.52 -1.78 -26.68
CA LYS A 79 17.86 -2.16 -27.18
C LYS A 79 17.78 -2.81 -28.57
N SER A 80 16.63 -3.38 -28.93
CA SER A 80 16.37 -3.88 -30.29
C SER A 80 16.56 -2.80 -31.37
N LEU A 81 16.37 -1.53 -31.01
CA LEU A 81 16.48 -0.36 -31.88
C LEU A 81 17.84 0.36 -31.76
N VAL A 82 18.76 -0.09 -30.91
CA VAL A 82 20.11 0.48 -30.79
C VAL A 82 21.01 -0.08 -31.90
N ASP A 83 21.90 0.73 -32.46
CA ASP A 83 22.84 0.29 -33.50
C ASP A 83 23.71 -0.86 -32.97
N SER A 84 23.92 -1.90 -33.79
CA SER A 84 24.65 -3.10 -33.35
C SER A 84 26.11 -2.80 -32.97
N GLU A 85 26.72 -1.80 -33.62
CA GLU A 85 28.07 -1.30 -33.30
C GLU A 85 28.14 -0.77 -31.87
N THR A 86 27.16 0.04 -31.45
CA THR A 86 27.07 0.54 -30.06
C THR A 86 26.70 -0.59 -29.10
N LEU A 87 25.77 -1.49 -29.47
CA LEU A 87 25.29 -2.52 -28.54
C LEU A 87 26.35 -3.59 -28.24
N LYS A 88 27.16 -3.98 -29.23
CA LYS A 88 28.19 -5.04 -29.13
C LYS A 88 29.58 -4.53 -28.77
N LYS A 89 29.69 -3.24 -28.43
CA LYS A 89 30.95 -2.60 -28.09
C LYS A 89 31.53 -3.23 -26.82
N THR A 90 32.77 -3.71 -26.89
CA THR A 90 33.47 -4.36 -25.77
C THR A 90 34.45 -3.44 -25.06
N GLU A 91 34.83 -2.34 -25.72
CA GLU A 91 35.55 -1.20 -25.14
C GLU A 91 34.58 -0.24 -24.44
N GLY A 92 35.07 0.60 -23.52
CA GLY A 92 34.22 1.50 -22.74
C GLY A 92 33.38 2.45 -23.61
N PHE A 93 32.18 2.80 -23.13
CA PHE A 93 31.33 3.77 -23.82
C PHE A 93 31.84 5.20 -23.68
N ASP A 94 31.98 5.90 -24.80
CA ASP A 94 32.20 7.33 -24.80
C ASP A 94 30.90 8.10 -24.56
N SER A 95 30.98 9.43 -24.52
CA SER A 95 29.80 10.28 -24.32
C SER A 95 28.73 10.13 -25.41
N LYS A 96 29.12 9.85 -26.68
CA LYS A 96 28.20 9.67 -27.81
C LYS A 96 27.52 8.31 -27.74
N ASP A 97 28.27 7.26 -27.41
CA ASP A 97 27.72 5.93 -27.19
C ASP A 97 26.70 5.94 -26.06
N MET A 98 27.01 6.63 -24.96
CA MET A 98 26.09 6.77 -23.83
C MET A 98 24.82 7.52 -24.22
N VAL A 99 24.88 8.53 -25.08
CA VAL A 99 23.68 9.20 -25.60
C VAL A 99 22.81 8.21 -26.38
N LYS A 100 23.40 7.41 -27.28
CA LYS A 100 22.67 6.40 -28.05
C LYS A 100 22.08 5.31 -27.15
N MET A 101 22.85 4.80 -26.19
CA MET A 101 22.42 3.76 -25.27
C MET A 101 21.24 4.22 -24.42
N LYS A 102 21.27 5.44 -23.87
CA LYS A 102 20.18 5.98 -23.04
C LYS A 102 18.83 6.07 -23.76
N LEU A 103 18.81 6.08 -25.10
CA LEU A 103 17.57 6.11 -25.88
C LEU A 103 16.77 4.82 -25.80
N HIS A 104 17.36 3.69 -25.39
CA HIS A 104 16.61 2.43 -25.28
C HIS A 104 15.44 2.55 -24.30
N VAL A 105 15.59 3.33 -23.22
CA VAL A 105 14.51 3.56 -22.25
C VAL A 105 13.31 4.24 -22.90
N LYS A 106 13.55 5.35 -23.60
CA LYS A 106 12.48 6.08 -24.31
C LYS A 106 11.86 5.21 -25.38
N ARG A 107 12.67 4.52 -26.18
CA ARG A 107 12.18 3.65 -27.26
C ARG A 107 11.36 2.48 -26.72
N GLY A 108 11.78 1.86 -25.62
CA GLY A 108 11.03 0.81 -24.96
C GLY A 108 9.69 1.29 -24.43
N TYR A 109 9.64 2.51 -23.85
CA TYR A 109 8.38 3.15 -23.48
C TYR A 109 7.43 3.30 -24.67
N GLU A 110 7.89 3.91 -25.77
CA GLU A 110 7.04 4.13 -26.96
C GLU A 110 6.52 2.81 -27.57
N MET A 111 7.32 1.73 -27.52
CA MET A 111 6.90 0.42 -28.01
C MET A 111 5.80 -0.23 -27.16
N LEU A 112 5.73 0.11 -25.87
CA LEU A 112 4.89 -0.62 -24.92
C LEU A 112 3.72 0.19 -24.36
N LYS A 113 3.72 1.53 -24.47
CA LYS A 113 2.73 2.39 -23.82
C LYS A 113 1.28 2.04 -24.16
N ASP A 114 1.01 1.55 -25.37
CA ASP A 114 -0.36 1.21 -25.80
C ASP A 114 -0.78 -0.23 -25.44
N THR A 115 0.18 -1.14 -25.25
CA THR A 115 -0.10 -2.58 -25.04
C THR A 115 0.15 -3.04 -23.61
N HIS A 116 1.13 -2.45 -22.94
CA HIS A 116 1.54 -2.73 -21.57
C HIS A 116 1.83 -1.42 -20.81
N PRO A 117 0.84 -0.51 -20.67
CA PRO A 117 1.07 0.85 -20.17
C PRO A 117 1.73 0.90 -18.79
N PHE A 118 1.33 0.00 -17.88
CA PHE A 118 1.91 -0.06 -16.53
C PHE A 118 3.40 -0.44 -16.58
N SER A 119 3.76 -1.47 -17.35
CA SER A 119 5.15 -1.88 -17.56
C SER A 119 5.94 -0.80 -18.30
N ALA A 120 5.34 -0.13 -19.29
CA ALA A 120 6.00 0.96 -20.01
C ALA A 120 6.47 2.07 -19.05
N GLU A 121 5.62 2.49 -18.10
CA GLU A 121 6.01 3.48 -17.09
C GLU A 121 7.13 3.00 -16.17
N ILE A 122 7.15 1.71 -15.80
CA ILE A 122 8.26 1.13 -15.01
C ILE A 122 9.56 1.18 -15.82
N ILE A 123 9.50 0.80 -17.09
CA ILE A 123 10.63 0.75 -18.01
C ILE A 123 11.17 2.14 -18.27
N ALA A 124 10.32 3.17 -18.39
CA ALA A 124 10.78 4.55 -18.53
C ALA A 124 11.64 5.05 -17.35
N ARG A 125 11.62 4.34 -16.20
CA ARG A 125 12.19 4.78 -14.92
C ARG A 125 13.27 3.86 -14.34
N HIS A 126 13.49 2.67 -14.89
CA HIS A 126 14.38 1.66 -14.27
C HIS A 126 15.84 2.11 -14.12
N HIS A 127 16.30 3.09 -14.89
CA HIS A 127 17.66 3.68 -14.76
C HIS A 127 17.70 5.02 -14.01
N ILE A 128 16.59 5.55 -13.50
CA ILE A 128 16.57 6.83 -12.78
C ILE A 128 17.36 6.75 -11.48
N TYR A 129 17.33 5.59 -10.83
CA TYR A 129 17.99 5.38 -9.54
C TYR A 129 19.46 4.94 -9.67
N SER A 130 20.00 4.90 -10.89
CA SER A 130 21.42 4.64 -11.12
C SER A 130 22.28 5.85 -10.72
N ARG A 131 23.58 5.64 -10.46
CA ARG A 131 24.52 6.71 -10.05
C ARG A 131 24.54 7.94 -10.96
N ALA A 132 24.29 7.76 -12.26
CA ALA A 132 24.16 8.83 -13.26
C ALA A 132 22.75 8.80 -13.92
N GLY A 133 21.73 8.72 -13.07
CA GLY A 133 20.36 8.36 -13.43
C GLY A 133 19.79 9.04 -14.68
N TYR A 134 19.03 8.28 -15.46
CA TYR A 134 18.40 8.75 -16.69
C TYR A 134 17.06 8.02 -16.95
N PRO A 135 16.15 8.64 -17.72
CA PRO A 135 16.21 9.99 -18.31
C PRO A 135 15.99 11.09 -17.26
N LYS A 136 16.56 12.29 -17.49
CA LYS A 136 16.32 13.47 -16.62
C LYS A 136 14.90 14.02 -16.72
N GLN A 137 14.23 13.74 -17.85
CA GLN A 137 12.83 14.08 -18.08
C GLN A 137 12.12 12.80 -18.49
N ILE A 138 11.12 12.43 -17.70
CA ILE A 138 10.30 11.27 -17.98
C ILE A 138 9.16 11.72 -18.90
N PRO A 139 8.79 10.94 -19.94
CA PRO A 139 7.58 11.21 -20.69
C PRO A 139 6.38 11.39 -19.75
N LYS A 140 5.50 12.35 -20.04
CA LYS A 140 4.20 12.43 -19.36
C LYS A 140 3.41 11.19 -19.75
N ALA A 141 2.88 10.48 -18.75
CA ALA A 141 2.00 9.36 -19.01
C ALA A 141 0.79 9.83 -19.83
N GLU A 142 0.56 9.18 -20.97
CA GLU A 142 -0.60 9.44 -21.82
C GLU A 142 -1.87 8.86 -21.19
N ILE A 143 -1.73 7.81 -20.36
CA ILE A 143 -2.80 7.21 -19.57
C ILE A 143 -2.79 7.77 -18.15
N GLY A 144 -3.96 8.20 -17.67
CA GLY A 144 -4.15 8.64 -16.30
C GLY A 144 -4.10 7.46 -15.32
N PHE A 145 -3.01 7.32 -14.58
CA PHE A 145 -2.92 6.40 -13.45
C PHE A 145 -3.42 7.05 -12.16
N SER A 146 -4.07 6.25 -11.31
CA SER A 146 -4.44 6.67 -9.96
C SER A 146 -3.20 6.99 -9.12
N THR A 147 -3.36 7.75 -8.03
CA THR A 147 -2.25 8.03 -7.09
C THR A 147 -1.62 6.73 -6.56
N ASN A 148 -2.43 5.72 -6.26
CA ASN A 148 -1.95 4.42 -5.75
C ASN A 148 -1.17 3.65 -6.82
N SER A 149 -1.65 3.67 -8.07
CA SER A 149 -0.94 3.08 -9.20
C SER A 149 0.43 3.73 -9.40
N TRP A 150 0.53 5.05 -9.23
CA TRP A 150 1.82 5.74 -9.28
C TRP A 150 2.78 5.31 -8.17
N VAL A 151 2.30 5.14 -6.93
CA VAL A 151 3.14 4.62 -5.83
C VAL A 151 3.71 3.24 -6.18
N LEU A 152 2.89 2.36 -6.77
CA LEU A 152 3.33 1.05 -7.23
C LEU A 152 4.34 1.15 -8.37
N ILE A 153 4.09 1.98 -9.39
CA ILE A 153 5.02 2.18 -10.52
C ILE A 153 6.41 2.59 -10.02
N HIS A 154 6.50 3.56 -9.10
CA HIS A 154 7.78 3.99 -8.54
C HIS A 154 8.46 2.85 -7.75
N SER A 155 7.68 2.11 -6.97
CA SER A 155 8.17 0.96 -6.18
C SER A 155 8.75 -0.13 -7.09
N TYR A 156 8.00 -0.55 -8.11
CA TYR A 156 8.45 -1.53 -9.10
C TYR A 156 9.66 -1.03 -9.89
N SER A 157 9.69 0.25 -10.26
CA SER A 157 10.86 0.87 -10.94
C SER A 157 12.12 0.82 -10.09
N ARG A 158 12.00 1.09 -8.78
CA ARG A 158 13.13 1.02 -7.86
C ARG A 158 13.63 -0.41 -7.68
N LEU A 159 12.73 -1.38 -7.56
CA LEU A 159 13.07 -2.81 -7.44
C LEU A 159 13.74 -3.32 -8.72
N LEU A 160 13.16 -3.02 -9.88
CA LEU A 160 13.75 -3.40 -11.16
C LEU A 160 15.16 -2.80 -11.35
N SER A 161 15.39 -1.57 -10.92
CA SER A 161 16.72 -0.94 -10.96
C SER A 161 17.77 -1.70 -10.15
N ILE A 162 17.40 -2.22 -8.97
CA ILE A 162 18.27 -3.05 -8.13
C ILE A 162 18.55 -4.39 -8.81
N ILE A 163 17.50 -5.03 -9.36
CA ILE A 163 17.59 -6.33 -10.03
C ILE A 163 18.47 -6.25 -11.28
N ASP A 164 18.24 -5.25 -12.14
CA ASP A 164 19.02 -4.99 -13.35
C ASP A 164 20.50 -4.83 -13.01
N PHE A 165 20.82 -3.99 -12.01
CA PHE A 165 22.20 -3.81 -11.57
C PHE A 165 22.80 -5.11 -11.01
N TYR A 166 22.06 -5.84 -10.16
CA TYR A 166 22.52 -7.09 -9.57
C TYR A 166 22.86 -8.14 -10.64
N ASP A 167 21.96 -8.35 -11.62
CA ASP A 167 22.21 -9.31 -12.69
C ASP A 167 23.42 -8.89 -13.52
N ALA A 168 23.47 -7.62 -13.94
CA ALA A 168 24.59 -7.11 -14.73
C ALA A 168 25.94 -7.19 -13.98
N ALA A 169 25.94 -7.02 -12.65
CA ALA A 169 27.14 -7.10 -11.83
C ALA A 169 27.58 -8.55 -11.55
N SER A 170 26.63 -9.48 -11.39
CA SER A 170 26.91 -10.88 -11.02
C SER A 170 27.24 -11.78 -12.21
N THR A 171 26.77 -11.47 -13.42
CA THR A 171 26.91 -12.37 -14.57
C THR A 171 27.91 -11.91 -15.62
N ARG A 172 28.57 -10.76 -15.43
CA ARG A 172 29.51 -10.19 -16.43
C ARG A 172 30.90 -10.05 -15.85
N GLU A 173 31.89 -10.59 -16.55
CA GLU A 173 33.29 -10.29 -16.27
C GLU A 173 33.52 -8.79 -16.42
N ASN A 174 34.06 -8.16 -15.40
CA ASN A 174 34.35 -6.74 -15.40
C ASN A 174 35.64 -6.46 -14.62
N ASP A 175 36.26 -5.32 -14.89
CA ASP A 175 37.51 -4.85 -14.31
C ASP A 175 37.31 -3.95 -13.08
N LYS A 176 36.06 -3.81 -12.59
CA LYS A 176 35.71 -2.90 -11.48
C LYS A 176 36.34 -3.29 -10.15
N PHE A 177 36.90 -4.50 -10.05
CA PHE A 177 37.58 -5.05 -8.88
C PHE A 177 39.10 -5.20 -9.10
N GLY A 178 39.67 -4.46 -10.07
CA GLY A 178 41.11 -4.40 -10.33
C GLY A 178 41.61 -5.41 -11.37
N GLU A 179 40.85 -6.47 -11.65
CA GLU A 179 41.15 -7.50 -12.64
C GLU A 179 39.87 -7.92 -13.38
N LYS A 180 39.99 -8.30 -14.66
CA LYS A 180 38.84 -8.76 -15.45
C LYS A 180 38.47 -10.19 -15.06
N ARG A 181 37.49 -10.33 -14.17
CA ARG A 181 36.92 -11.62 -13.72
C ARG A 181 35.45 -11.47 -13.33
N LEU A 182 34.81 -12.58 -13.00
CA LEU A 182 33.52 -12.55 -12.31
C LEU A 182 33.72 -12.16 -10.83
N PRO A 183 32.90 -11.24 -10.29
CA PRO A 183 32.93 -10.90 -8.88
C PRO A 183 32.29 -11.99 -8.01
N THR A 184 32.68 -12.06 -6.74
CA THR A 184 32.03 -12.94 -5.75
C THR A 184 30.67 -12.37 -5.34
N ALA A 185 29.82 -13.21 -4.73
CA ALA A 185 28.51 -12.78 -4.24
C ALA A 185 28.61 -11.63 -3.22
N ASP A 186 29.60 -11.68 -2.32
CA ASP A 186 29.86 -10.64 -1.32
C ASP A 186 30.36 -9.34 -1.96
N GLU A 187 31.24 -9.42 -2.96
CA GLU A 187 31.69 -8.25 -3.71
C GLU A 187 30.54 -7.55 -4.44
N VAL A 188 29.61 -8.32 -5.03
CA VAL A 188 28.39 -7.77 -5.63
C VAL A 188 27.49 -7.16 -4.56
N LYS A 189 27.35 -7.79 -3.39
CA LYS A 189 26.52 -7.29 -2.27
C LYS A 189 27.01 -5.93 -1.80
N ASP A 190 28.30 -5.83 -1.51
CA ASP A 190 28.94 -4.60 -1.05
C ASP A 190 28.81 -3.48 -2.08
N LEU A 191 29.01 -3.81 -3.37
CA LEU A 191 28.82 -2.85 -4.45
C LEU A 191 27.36 -2.38 -4.55
N LEU A 192 26.40 -3.31 -4.44
CA LEU A 192 24.96 -3.02 -4.52
C LEU A 192 24.50 -2.12 -3.36
N ILE A 193 24.99 -2.36 -2.14
CA ILE A 193 24.74 -1.52 -0.96
C ILE A 193 25.39 -0.15 -1.15
N LYS A 194 26.63 -0.10 -1.62
CA LYS A 194 27.35 1.16 -1.86
C LYS A 194 26.64 2.05 -2.89
N VAL A 195 26.06 1.48 -3.94
CA VAL A 195 25.31 2.26 -4.94
C VAL A 195 23.86 2.53 -4.55
N ASN A 196 23.30 1.80 -3.58
CA ASN A 196 21.93 1.95 -3.08
C ASN A 196 21.87 1.98 -1.54
N PRO A 197 22.50 2.97 -0.87
CA PRO A 197 22.57 3.00 0.59
C PRO A 197 21.18 3.09 1.25
N ASP A 198 20.21 3.73 0.59
CA ASP A 198 18.81 3.80 1.01
C ASP A 198 18.08 2.45 1.00
N GLN A 199 18.64 1.44 0.32
CA GLN A 199 18.05 0.10 0.17
C GLN A 199 18.86 -0.99 0.86
N GLN A 200 19.87 -0.64 1.65
CA GLN A 200 20.78 -1.60 2.31
C GLN A 200 20.03 -2.78 2.94
N ARG A 201 19.03 -2.50 3.78
CA ARG A 201 18.26 -3.55 4.48
C ARG A 201 17.49 -4.48 3.53
N ARG A 202 16.97 -3.95 2.42
CA ARG A 202 16.27 -4.79 1.42
C ARG A 202 17.26 -5.68 0.69
N ILE A 203 18.42 -5.13 0.34
CA ILE A 203 19.49 -5.87 -0.32
C ILE A 203 19.95 -7.00 0.60
N GLU A 204 20.24 -6.71 1.87
CA GLU A 204 20.57 -7.71 2.87
C GLU A 204 19.50 -8.81 2.93
N ALA A 205 18.21 -8.44 3.00
CA ALA A 205 17.12 -9.40 3.01
C ALA A 205 17.03 -10.26 1.73
N PHE A 206 17.36 -9.72 0.54
CA PHE A 206 17.38 -10.49 -0.70
C PHE A 206 18.50 -11.54 -0.72
N TYR A 207 19.66 -11.24 -0.11
CA TYR A 207 20.74 -12.20 0.07
C TYR A 207 20.41 -13.23 1.15
N ASP A 208 19.86 -12.79 2.28
CA ASP A 208 19.47 -13.69 3.39
C ASP A 208 18.39 -14.69 2.97
N LYS A 209 17.52 -14.29 2.03
CA LYS A 209 16.50 -15.16 1.42
C LYS A 209 16.99 -15.91 0.19
N GLU A 210 18.29 -15.87 -0.09
CA GLU A 210 18.92 -16.59 -1.20
C GLU A 210 18.31 -16.26 -2.58
N ILE A 211 17.64 -15.10 -2.69
CA ILE A 211 17.19 -14.57 -3.99
C ILE A 211 18.38 -14.00 -4.75
N PHE A 212 19.29 -13.35 -4.04
CA PHE A 212 20.60 -12.94 -4.55
C PHE A 212 21.71 -13.84 -4.00
N GLY A 213 22.83 -13.91 -4.73
CA GLY A 213 24.01 -14.69 -4.36
C GLY A 213 23.96 -16.18 -4.71
N LYS A 214 22.88 -16.66 -5.32
CA LYS A 214 22.70 -18.05 -5.79
C LYS A 214 22.47 -18.13 -7.30
N SER A 215 22.60 -19.35 -7.83
CA SER A 215 22.19 -19.65 -9.21
C SER A 215 20.66 -19.54 -9.35
N ILE A 216 20.17 -19.33 -10.57
CA ILE A 216 18.73 -19.32 -10.84
C ILE A 216 18.11 -20.69 -10.49
N GLU A 217 18.85 -21.77 -10.71
CA GLU A 217 18.43 -23.13 -10.39
C GLU A 217 18.15 -23.29 -8.89
N ASP A 218 19.08 -22.83 -8.05
CA ASP A 218 18.98 -22.91 -6.59
C ASP A 218 17.89 -21.97 -6.06
N MET A 219 17.76 -20.75 -6.63
CA MET A 219 16.77 -19.75 -6.20
C MET A 219 15.34 -20.27 -6.23
N PHE A 220 14.96 -21.09 -7.23
CA PHE A 220 13.61 -21.68 -7.31
C PHE A 220 13.46 -22.97 -6.50
N GLY A 221 14.55 -23.52 -5.94
CA GLY A 221 14.52 -24.65 -5.01
C GLY A 221 14.23 -24.25 -3.56
N VAL A 222 14.38 -22.96 -3.22
CA VAL A 222 14.11 -22.43 -1.88
C VAL A 222 12.60 -22.29 -1.67
N LYS A 223 12.05 -23.03 -0.70
CA LYS A 223 10.70 -22.79 -0.20
C LYS A 223 10.73 -21.59 0.73
N THR A 224 10.14 -20.48 0.33
CA THR A 224 9.84 -19.36 1.24
C THR A 224 8.74 -19.80 2.21
N GLU A 225 9.10 -20.15 3.45
CA GLU A 225 8.12 -20.43 4.50
C GLU A 225 7.44 -19.15 5.01
N VAL A 226 6.20 -19.28 5.46
CA VAL A 226 5.38 -18.16 5.97
C VAL A 226 6.01 -17.48 7.19
N GLY A 227 6.78 -18.20 8.00
CA GLY A 227 7.47 -17.64 9.18
C GLY A 227 8.58 -16.64 8.86
N ASP A 228 9.15 -16.73 7.66
CA ASP A 228 10.23 -15.87 7.18
C ASP A 228 9.76 -14.50 6.66
N MET A 229 8.44 -14.34 6.51
CA MET A 229 7.75 -13.12 6.07
C MET A 229 7.71 -12.03 7.15
N VAL A 230 7.73 -12.42 8.44
CA VAL A 230 7.70 -11.49 9.58
C VAL A 230 8.92 -10.56 9.58
N ALA A 231 10.08 -11.04 9.10
CA ALA A 231 11.29 -10.23 8.97
C ALA A 231 11.22 -9.18 7.85
N LEU A 232 10.30 -9.33 6.88
CA LEU A 232 10.07 -8.37 5.81
C LEU A 232 8.89 -7.44 6.06
N ASP A 233 7.91 -7.85 6.86
CA ASP A 233 6.90 -6.92 7.39
C ASP A 233 7.55 -5.83 8.25
N LYS A 234 8.62 -6.14 8.97
CA LYS A 234 9.56 -5.16 9.58
C LYS A 234 10.02 -4.10 8.58
N LEU A 235 10.26 -4.49 7.33
CA LEU A 235 10.84 -3.65 6.28
C LEU A 235 9.81 -2.73 5.61
N VAL A 236 8.53 -3.12 5.57
CA VAL A 236 7.44 -2.33 4.96
C VAL A 236 6.68 -1.50 6.00
N PHE A 237 6.50 -2.02 7.23
CA PHE A 237 5.71 -1.36 8.28
C PHE A 237 6.55 -0.61 9.33
N CYS A 238 7.82 -0.96 9.54
CA CYS A 238 8.68 -0.33 10.55
C CYS A 238 9.73 0.65 9.99
N GLN A 239 9.57 1.18 8.77
CA GLN A 239 10.35 2.34 8.33
C GLN A 239 9.91 3.61 9.09
N LYS A 240 10.29 3.68 10.38
CA LYS A 240 10.06 4.81 11.29
C LYS A 240 10.58 6.15 10.71
N ASN A 241 11.51 6.09 9.75
CA ASN A 241 12.27 7.25 9.25
C ASN A 241 12.09 7.57 7.75
N SER A 242 11.28 6.83 6.98
CA SER A 242 11.14 7.07 5.52
C SER A 242 9.84 7.78 5.13
N TYR A 243 8.87 7.83 6.03
CA TYR A 243 7.55 8.43 5.78
C TYR A 243 7.35 9.64 6.68
N THR A 244 6.85 10.72 6.09
CA THR A 244 6.35 11.91 6.80
C THR A 244 5.17 11.55 7.71
N LEU A 245 4.86 12.39 8.70
CA LEU A 245 3.69 12.17 9.56
C LEU A 245 2.39 12.02 8.74
N PRO A 246 2.11 12.84 7.72
CA PRO A 246 0.92 12.68 6.90
C PRO A 246 0.85 11.34 6.17
N GLU A 247 1.97 10.88 5.61
CA GLU A 247 2.03 9.58 4.93
C GLU A 247 1.76 8.43 5.90
N ARG A 248 2.31 8.51 7.12
CA ARG A 248 2.04 7.52 8.18
C ARG A 248 0.57 7.52 8.58
N ILE A 249 -0.06 8.68 8.76
CA ILE A 249 -1.49 8.77 9.09
C ILE A 249 -2.33 8.16 7.97
N GLY A 250 -2.11 8.55 6.71
CA GLY A 250 -2.82 7.97 5.58
C GLY A 250 -2.69 6.44 5.55
N LYS A 251 -1.49 5.92 5.82
CA LYS A 251 -1.23 4.47 5.92
C LYS A 251 -1.99 3.82 7.07
N TYR A 252 -1.96 4.38 8.28
CA TYR A 252 -2.68 3.82 9.43
C TYR A 252 -4.19 3.76 9.19
N VAL A 253 -4.74 4.79 8.55
CA VAL A 253 -6.18 4.82 8.20
C VAL A 253 -6.52 3.77 7.15
N MET A 254 -5.69 3.59 6.12
CA MET A 254 -5.90 2.51 5.14
C MET A 254 -5.90 1.15 5.83
N LEU A 255 -4.89 0.89 6.65
CA LEU A 255 -4.74 -0.39 7.34
C LEU A 255 -5.89 -0.65 8.30
N CYS A 256 -6.26 0.29 9.16
CA CYS A 256 -7.33 0.01 10.11
C CYS A 256 -8.67 -0.29 9.41
N ALA A 257 -8.96 0.36 8.29
CA ALA A 257 -10.19 0.11 7.52
C ALA A 257 -10.12 -1.18 6.69
N VAL A 258 -8.94 -1.56 6.19
CA VAL A 258 -8.71 -2.81 5.44
C VAL A 258 -8.68 -4.03 6.37
N LEU A 259 -8.14 -3.86 7.58
CA LEU A 259 -7.96 -4.93 8.56
C LEU A 259 -9.18 -5.18 9.42
N GLU A 260 -10.03 -4.17 9.65
CA GLU A 260 -11.28 -4.32 10.40
C GLU A 260 -12.16 -5.50 9.93
N PRO A 261 -12.42 -5.71 8.63
CA PRO A 261 -13.29 -6.78 8.13
C PRO A 261 -12.57 -8.13 7.97
N ILE A 262 -11.32 -8.28 8.40
CA ILE A 262 -10.56 -9.54 8.26
C ILE A 262 -10.88 -10.57 9.35
N PRO A 263 -11.09 -10.21 10.64
CA PRO A 263 -11.38 -11.18 11.70
C PRO A 263 -12.72 -11.86 11.50
N ASP A 264 -12.79 -13.13 11.88
CA ASP A 264 -14.00 -13.95 11.84
C ASP A 264 -14.98 -13.60 12.98
N LYS A 265 -15.56 -12.39 12.88
CA LYS A 265 -16.61 -11.88 13.78
C LYS A 265 -17.98 -12.30 13.27
N GLU A 266 -18.80 -12.84 14.16
CA GLU A 266 -20.17 -13.22 13.85
C GLU A 266 -21.00 -12.02 13.34
N GLY A 267 -21.76 -12.23 12.27
CA GLY A 267 -22.60 -11.20 11.65
C GLY A 267 -21.84 -10.14 10.82
N CYS A 268 -20.50 -10.24 10.72
CA CYS A 268 -19.65 -9.34 9.95
C CYS A 268 -19.14 -9.99 8.66
N THR A 269 -18.66 -9.17 7.72
CA THR A 269 -17.92 -9.66 6.54
C THR A 269 -16.54 -10.02 7.03
N THR A 270 -16.05 -11.19 6.65
CA THR A 270 -14.76 -11.73 7.09
C THR A 270 -13.85 -12.02 5.91
N ARG A 271 -12.62 -12.44 6.17
CA ARG A 271 -11.68 -12.86 5.13
C ARG A 271 -12.16 -14.05 4.28
N PHE A 272 -13.08 -14.86 4.81
CA PHE A 272 -13.58 -16.07 4.16
C PHE A 272 -15.06 -15.97 3.77
N VAL A 273 -15.82 -15.04 4.36
CA VAL A 273 -17.28 -14.99 4.23
C VAL A 273 -17.77 -13.58 3.91
N ASP A 274 -18.40 -13.44 2.74
CA ASP A 274 -19.19 -12.27 2.40
C ASP A 274 -20.60 -12.38 3.02
N ILE A 275 -21.02 -11.41 3.84
CA ILE A 275 -22.39 -11.42 4.41
C ILE A 275 -23.45 -11.39 3.30
N LYS A 276 -23.22 -10.54 2.28
CA LYS A 276 -24.11 -10.40 1.12
C LYS A 276 -23.38 -9.77 -0.07
N PRO A 277 -23.84 -9.99 -1.32
CA PRO A 277 -23.15 -9.49 -2.51
C PRO A 277 -22.89 -7.98 -2.54
N SER A 278 -23.79 -7.17 -1.96
CA SER A 278 -23.63 -5.70 -1.88
C SER A 278 -22.69 -5.22 -0.78
N LYS A 279 -22.15 -6.14 0.03
CA LYS A 279 -21.20 -5.91 1.13
C LYS A 279 -20.05 -6.93 1.04
N ALA A 280 -19.62 -7.29 -0.16
CA ALA A 280 -18.50 -8.20 -0.32
C ALA A 280 -17.19 -7.60 0.24
N LEU A 281 -16.31 -8.42 0.79
CA LEU A 281 -15.05 -8.03 1.41
C LEU A 281 -14.24 -7.11 0.50
N LYS A 282 -14.13 -7.45 -0.80
CA LYS A 282 -13.42 -6.64 -1.79
C LYS A 282 -13.85 -5.17 -1.84
N TYR A 283 -15.10 -4.86 -1.51
CA TYR A 283 -15.59 -3.48 -1.45
C TYR A 283 -15.15 -2.76 -0.19
N PHE A 284 -15.06 -3.45 0.95
CA PHE A 284 -14.46 -2.91 2.17
C PHE A 284 -12.96 -2.64 1.97
N LEU A 285 -12.24 -3.59 1.37
CA LEU A 285 -10.81 -3.43 1.08
C LEU A 285 -10.56 -2.23 0.15
N ALA A 286 -11.26 -2.15 -0.97
CA ALA A 286 -11.13 -1.03 -1.91
C ALA A 286 -11.51 0.30 -1.24
N GLY A 287 -12.64 0.35 -0.53
CA GLY A 287 -13.06 1.55 0.18
C GLY A 287 -12.07 1.98 1.26
N GLY A 288 -11.48 1.03 1.99
CA GLY A 288 -10.50 1.28 3.05
C GLY A 288 -9.20 1.86 2.50
N VAL A 289 -8.74 1.35 1.35
CA VAL A 289 -7.59 1.93 0.64
C VAL A 289 -7.89 3.36 0.16
N ASN A 290 -9.08 3.60 -0.38
CA ASN A 290 -9.41 4.90 -0.99
C ASN A 290 -9.54 6.05 0.02
N ILE A 291 -9.84 5.77 1.29
CA ILE A 291 -9.94 6.82 2.31
C ILE A 291 -8.58 7.32 2.80
N GLY A 292 -7.49 6.58 2.53
CA GLY A 292 -6.13 6.96 2.95
C GLY A 292 -5.66 8.32 2.47
N PRO A 293 -5.69 8.63 1.15
CA PRO A 293 -5.20 9.91 0.63
C PRO A 293 -5.92 11.15 1.19
N PRO A 294 -7.26 11.18 1.34
CA PRO A 294 -7.94 12.26 2.07
C PRO A 294 -7.43 12.46 3.50
N PHE A 295 -7.19 11.38 4.26
CA PHE A 295 -6.62 11.47 5.61
C PHE A 295 -5.14 11.87 5.65
N MET A 296 -4.37 11.54 4.62
CA MET A 296 -3.03 12.09 4.41
C MET A 296 -3.09 13.62 4.21
N ARG A 297 -4.03 14.11 3.39
CA ARG A 297 -4.23 15.55 3.21
C ARG A 297 -4.72 16.24 4.49
N LEU A 298 -5.58 15.57 5.28
CA LEU A 298 -5.99 16.05 6.60
C LEU A 298 -4.78 16.24 7.51
N ALA A 299 -3.95 15.22 7.67
CA ALA A 299 -2.76 15.31 8.52
C ALA A 299 -1.80 16.43 8.06
N ALA A 300 -1.56 16.54 6.75
CA ALA A 300 -0.73 17.62 6.20
C ALA A 300 -1.35 19.00 6.41
N TYR A 301 -2.69 19.11 6.39
CA TYR A 301 -3.41 20.33 6.72
C TYR A 301 -3.21 20.69 8.18
N LEU A 302 -3.48 19.77 9.11
CA LEU A 302 -3.35 19.97 10.55
C LEU A 302 -1.91 20.35 10.95
N GLU A 303 -0.90 19.73 10.34
CA GLU A 303 0.50 20.07 10.59
C GLU A 303 0.82 21.53 10.25
N ARG A 304 0.23 22.06 9.17
CA ARG A 304 0.47 23.43 8.69
C ARG A 304 -0.41 24.44 9.39
N SER A 305 -1.69 24.15 9.55
CA SER A 305 -2.70 25.09 10.05
C SER A 305 -2.71 25.15 11.58
N LYS A 306 -2.28 24.07 12.25
CA LYS A 306 -2.34 23.92 13.72
C LYS A 306 -3.75 24.14 14.29
N THR A 307 -4.79 23.82 13.51
CA THR A 307 -6.19 23.97 13.94
C THR A 307 -7.08 22.88 13.35
N VAL A 308 -8.12 22.48 14.09
CA VAL A 308 -9.16 21.55 13.64
C VAL A 308 -10.23 22.19 12.77
N LYS A 309 -10.30 23.53 12.70
CA LYS A 309 -11.28 24.22 11.86
C LYS A 309 -11.13 23.82 10.40
N GLY A 310 -12.21 23.42 9.75
CA GLY A 310 -12.22 22.95 8.36
C GLY A 310 -11.60 21.55 8.17
N SER A 311 -11.37 20.79 9.24
CA SER A 311 -10.89 19.41 9.18
C SER A 311 -11.91 18.46 8.54
N TYR A 312 -13.21 18.67 8.75
CA TYR A 312 -14.25 17.77 8.27
C TYR A 312 -14.47 17.80 6.75
N ARG A 313 -13.95 18.80 6.02
CA ARG A 313 -13.91 18.74 4.55
C ARG A 313 -13.14 17.52 4.04
N PHE A 314 -12.08 17.11 4.76
CA PHE A 314 -11.29 15.94 4.39
C PHE A 314 -12.00 14.63 4.73
N ALA A 315 -12.82 14.62 5.80
CA ALA A 315 -13.70 13.50 6.09
C ALA A 315 -14.75 13.33 4.98
N LYS A 316 -15.35 14.44 4.51
CA LYS A 316 -16.27 14.44 3.37
C LYS A 316 -15.59 13.95 2.08
N ASP A 317 -14.38 14.43 1.78
CA ASP A 317 -13.55 13.91 0.68
C ASP A 317 -13.31 12.40 0.81
N ALA A 318 -13.05 11.91 2.02
CA ALA A 318 -12.89 10.47 2.29
C ALA A 318 -14.17 9.70 1.96
N GLN A 319 -15.34 10.21 2.33
CA GLN A 319 -16.61 9.56 2.02
C GLN A 319 -16.86 9.48 0.51
N ILE A 320 -16.51 10.53 -0.24
CA ILE A 320 -16.58 10.55 -1.70
C ILE A 320 -15.64 9.47 -2.27
N ALA A 321 -14.36 9.54 -1.92
CA ALA A 321 -13.33 8.62 -2.40
C ALA A 321 -13.62 7.17 -2.03
N SER A 322 -14.32 6.94 -0.90
CA SER A 322 -14.64 5.59 -0.43
C SER A 322 -15.38 4.75 -1.48
N LYS A 323 -16.10 5.37 -2.43
CA LYS A 323 -16.86 4.67 -3.48
C LYS A 323 -16.05 4.40 -4.75
N ASP A 324 -14.88 5.03 -4.92
CA ASP A 324 -14.08 4.93 -6.13
C ASP A 324 -13.73 3.47 -6.45
N LEU A 325 -13.90 3.08 -7.72
CA LEU A 325 -13.51 1.77 -8.24
C LEU A 325 -14.12 0.56 -7.51
N ARG A 326 -15.25 0.74 -6.77
CA ARG A 326 -15.97 -0.36 -6.13
C ARG A 326 -17.48 -0.30 -6.32
N MET A 327 -18.11 -1.47 -6.24
CA MET A 327 -19.56 -1.60 -6.13
C MET A 327 -19.98 -1.72 -4.64
N GLY A 328 -21.25 -2.06 -4.39
CA GLY A 328 -21.78 -2.28 -3.04
C GLY A 328 -22.36 -1.04 -2.36
N GLY A 329 -22.98 -1.21 -1.19
CA GLY A 329 -23.70 -0.15 -0.46
C GLY A 329 -22.82 0.68 0.49
N LYS A 330 -23.43 1.08 1.63
CA LYS A 330 -22.79 1.84 2.72
C LYS A 330 -21.60 1.10 3.28
N ILE A 331 -20.41 1.70 3.16
CA ILE A 331 -19.15 1.17 3.70
C ILE A 331 -18.32 2.36 4.17
N ASN A 332 -17.60 2.19 5.28
CA ASN A 332 -16.65 3.12 5.90
C ASN A 332 -17.20 4.45 6.45
N GLN A 333 -18.51 4.76 6.35
CA GLN A 333 -19.01 6.02 6.90
C GLN A 333 -18.72 6.16 8.41
N GLY A 334 -19.09 5.15 9.22
CA GLY A 334 -18.81 5.15 10.66
C GLY A 334 -17.32 5.20 10.94
N ILE A 335 -16.52 4.39 10.23
CA ILE A 335 -15.05 4.44 10.28
C ILE A 335 -14.51 5.87 10.07
N ILE A 336 -14.95 6.57 9.02
CA ILE A 336 -14.50 7.93 8.71
C ILE A 336 -14.93 8.90 9.83
N GLU A 337 -16.17 8.79 10.31
CA GLU A 337 -16.69 9.62 11.41
C GLU A 337 -15.84 9.46 12.69
N PHE A 338 -15.53 8.23 13.11
CA PHE A 338 -14.76 7.97 14.34
C PHE A 338 -13.27 8.30 14.20
N ILE A 339 -12.66 8.05 13.04
CA ILE A 339 -11.21 8.27 12.85
C ILE A 339 -10.88 9.75 12.74
N THR A 340 -11.75 10.57 12.17
CA THR A 340 -11.51 12.02 11.97
C THR A 340 -11.07 12.74 13.25
N PRO A 341 -11.82 12.70 14.36
CA PRO A 341 -11.40 13.35 15.61
C PRO A 341 -10.16 12.69 16.24
N LEU A 342 -9.98 11.37 16.10
CA LEU A 342 -8.79 10.68 16.59
C LEU A 342 -7.52 11.12 15.84
N VAL A 343 -7.60 11.29 14.52
CA VAL A 343 -6.52 11.83 13.68
C VAL A 343 -6.23 13.28 14.06
N ASN A 344 -7.26 14.11 14.25
CA ASN A 344 -7.09 15.49 14.69
C ASN A 344 -6.27 15.56 15.99
N ALA A 345 -6.65 14.76 17.00
CA ALA A 345 -5.95 14.70 18.27
C ALA A 345 -4.51 14.18 18.13
N CYS A 346 -4.33 13.08 17.41
CA CYS A 346 -3.04 12.43 17.19
C CYS A 346 -2.02 13.30 16.44
N VAL A 347 -2.47 14.15 15.52
CA VAL A 347 -1.59 15.01 14.71
C VAL A 347 -1.30 16.33 15.41
N LEU A 348 -2.30 16.95 16.03
CA LEU A 348 -2.13 18.25 16.67
C LEU A 348 -1.46 18.16 18.04
N LEU A 349 -1.82 17.16 18.83
CA LEU A 349 -1.45 17.11 20.25
C LEU A 349 -0.34 16.11 20.56
N ASP A 350 -0.11 15.13 19.67
CA ASP A 350 0.89 14.08 19.91
C ASP A 350 1.68 13.65 18.65
N PRO A 351 2.17 14.55 17.78
CA PRO A 351 2.81 14.17 16.52
C PRO A 351 4.01 13.21 16.67
N GLU A 352 4.64 13.18 17.86
CA GLU A 352 5.82 12.38 18.16
C GLU A 352 5.55 11.10 18.97
N ARG A 353 4.30 10.81 19.38
CA ARG A 353 3.94 9.61 20.16
C ARG A 353 4.52 9.57 21.57
N LYS A 354 4.46 10.69 22.26
CA LYS A 354 4.94 10.88 23.64
C LYS A 354 3.81 10.82 24.65
N GLU A 355 2.58 11.08 24.22
CA GLU A 355 1.40 11.04 25.08
C GLU A 355 0.92 9.62 25.37
N ASN A 356 0.19 9.44 26.47
CA ASN A 356 -0.51 8.19 26.74
C ASN A 356 -1.65 8.01 25.71
N PRO A 357 -1.69 6.89 24.96
CA PRO A 357 -2.73 6.65 23.96
C PRO A 357 -4.17 6.75 24.52
N ALA A 358 -4.37 6.34 25.77
CA ALA A 358 -5.67 6.33 26.43
C ALA A 358 -6.23 7.76 26.67
N ASP A 359 -5.35 8.76 26.81
CA ASP A 359 -5.75 10.15 27.01
C ASP A 359 -6.21 10.81 25.70
N MET A 360 -5.77 10.26 24.57
CA MET A 360 -6.08 10.83 23.27
C MET A 360 -7.55 10.74 22.90
N PHE A 361 -8.28 9.74 23.40
CA PHE A 361 -9.71 9.62 23.18
C PHE A 361 -10.48 10.80 23.79
N LYS A 362 -10.12 11.19 25.01
CA LYS A 362 -10.71 12.38 25.66
C LYS A 362 -10.32 13.65 24.92
N LYS A 363 -9.03 13.81 24.61
CA LYS A 363 -8.52 14.97 23.85
C LYS A 363 -9.18 15.10 22.47
N ALA A 364 -9.52 13.99 21.81
CA ALA A 364 -10.25 13.99 20.56
C ALA A 364 -11.66 14.58 20.70
N THR A 365 -12.34 14.31 21.83
CA THR A 365 -13.63 14.94 22.16
C THR A 365 -13.47 16.41 22.50
N GLU A 366 -12.44 16.78 23.27
CA GLU A 366 -12.14 18.19 23.59
C GLU A 366 -11.95 19.02 22.30
N LEU A 367 -11.22 18.48 21.32
CA LEU A 367 -11.05 19.13 20.01
C LEU A 367 -12.34 19.24 19.18
N LEU A 368 -13.38 18.45 19.44
CA LEU A 368 -14.66 18.62 18.75
C LEU A 368 -15.33 19.95 19.12
N HIS A 369 -15.12 20.47 20.33
CA HIS A 369 -15.59 21.79 20.73
C HIS A 369 -14.87 22.94 19.99
N GLU A 370 -13.70 22.67 19.42
CA GLU A 370 -12.92 23.67 18.67
C GLU A 370 -13.22 23.69 17.17
N THR A 371 -14.07 22.77 16.69
CA THR A 371 -14.56 22.76 15.30
C THR A 371 -15.51 23.92 15.03
N HIS A 372 -15.84 24.18 13.75
CA HIS A 372 -16.67 25.30 13.34
C HIS A 372 -17.94 24.87 12.60
N GLU A 373 -18.87 25.80 12.36
CA GLU A 373 -20.09 25.59 11.57
C GLU A 373 -19.82 24.98 10.17
N GLU A 374 -18.67 25.30 9.57
CA GLU A 374 -18.25 24.70 8.30
C GLU A 374 -17.95 23.20 8.45
N ASP A 375 -17.38 22.78 9.59
CA ASP A 375 -17.14 21.38 9.89
C ASP A 375 -18.45 20.62 10.09
N VAL A 376 -19.44 21.23 10.75
CA VAL A 376 -20.80 20.68 10.88
C VAL A 376 -21.44 20.50 9.50
N THR A 377 -21.34 21.52 8.65
CA THR A 377 -21.84 21.46 7.27
C THR A 377 -21.18 20.32 6.49
N ASN A 378 -19.86 20.14 6.65
CA ASN A 378 -19.14 19.05 6.00
C ASN A 378 -19.47 17.66 6.57
N LEU A 379 -19.72 17.55 7.89
CA LEU A 379 -20.21 16.32 8.53
C LEU A 379 -21.59 15.92 8.01
N ILE A 380 -22.53 16.86 7.94
CA ILE A 380 -23.86 16.62 7.37
C ILE A 380 -23.72 16.17 5.91
N GLY A 381 -22.87 16.86 5.14
CA GLY A 381 -22.56 16.50 3.75
C GLY A 381 -21.99 15.08 3.61
N LEU A 382 -21.06 14.69 4.48
CA LEU A 382 -20.53 13.33 4.56
C LEU A 382 -21.65 12.32 4.80
N LYS A 383 -22.52 12.55 5.79
CA LYS A 383 -23.62 11.62 6.12
C LYS A 383 -24.61 11.48 4.96
N LYS A 384 -24.94 12.57 4.28
CA LYS A 384 -25.83 12.58 3.11
C LYS A 384 -25.25 11.75 1.96
N ILE A 385 -23.98 11.98 1.61
CA ILE A 385 -23.28 11.21 0.57
C ILE A 385 -23.26 9.72 0.94
N GLY A 386 -22.97 9.39 2.20
CA GLY A 386 -22.98 8.00 2.66
C GLY A 386 -24.35 7.34 2.53
N ASN A 387 -25.44 8.04 2.82
CA ASN A 387 -26.79 7.52 2.66
C ASN A 387 -27.22 7.37 1.18
N GLU A 388 -26.83 8.33 0.33
CA GLU A 388 -27.04 8.27 -1.13
C GLU A 388 -26.30 7.09 -1.76
N GLN A 389 -25.01 6.90 -1.44
CA GLN A 389 -24.20 5.78 -1.92
C GLN A 389 -24.77 4.40 -1.56
N SER A 390 -25.72 4.38 -0.64
CA SER A 390 -26.33 3.21 -0.02
C SER A 390 -27.79 3.01 -0.40
N ASN A 391 -28.39 3.96 -1.13
CA ASN A 391 -29.81 3.99 -1.46
C ASN A 391 -30.72 3.88 -0.21
N VAL A 392 -30.34 4.53 0.90
CA VAL A 392 -31.10 4.51 2.17
C VAL A 392 -31.55 5.87 2.65
N THR A 393 -31.47 6.90 1.79
CA THR A 393 -31.83 8.29 2.13
C THR A 393 -33.20 8.41 2.79
N HIS A 394 -34.19 7.64 2.35
CA HIS A 394 -35.54 7.64 2.94
C HIS A 394 -35.66 6.90 4.28
N LYS A 395 -34.70 6.03 4.62
CA LYS A 395 -34.73 5.22 5.85
C LYS A 395 -33.97 5.86 7.00
N TYR A 396 -32.99 6.71 6.71
CA TYR A 396 -32.15 7.38 7.69
C TYR A 396 -31.95 8.84 7.27
N PRO A 397 -32.94 9.72 7.47
CA PRO A 397 -32.79 11.13 7.13
C PRO A 397 -31.66 11.75 7.97
N VAL A 398 -30.76 12.49 7.32
CA VAL A 398 -29.71 13.23 8.03
C VAL A 398 -30.34 14.52 8.55
N ARG A 399 -30.37 14.70 9.88
CA ARG A 399 -30.91 15.91 10.49
C ARG A 399 -29.96 17.09 10.26
N GLU A 400 -30.54 18.26 10.03
CA GLU A 400 -29.82 19.52 10.00
C GLU A 400 -30.08 20.25 11.31
N HIS A 401 -29.04 20.38 12.13
CA HIS A 401 -29.10 21.07 13.41
C HIS A 401 -28.42 22.43 13.30
N ASP A 402 -28.96 23.43 14.00
CA ASP A 402 -28.29 24.70 14.23
C ASP A 402 -27.16 24.51 15.27
N ALA A 403 -26.11 23.80 14.90
CA ALA A 403 -24.97 23.48 15.75
C ALA A 403 -23.73 24.25 15.28
N LYS A 404 -23.02 24.88 16.22
CA LYS A 404 -21.82 25.68 15.93
C LYS A 404 -20.56 24.85 15.83
N THR A 405 -20.58 23.69 16.46
CA THR A 405 -19.46 22.75 16.51
C THR A 405 -19.96 21.33 16.23
N VAL A 406 -19.06 20.46 15.80
CA VAL A 406 -19.37 19.04 15.62
C VAL A 406 -19.72 18.37 16.95
N PHE A 407 -19.14 18.83 18.07
CA PHE A 407 -19.57 18.36 19.40
C PHE A 407 -21.06 18.66 19.63
N GLU A 408 -21.47 19.93 19.45
CA GLU A 408 -22.86 20.35 19.61
C GLU A 408 -23.81 19.58 18.66
N TYR A 409 -23.34 19.24 17.44
CA TYR A 409 -24.13 18.41 16.52
C TYR A 409 -24.40 17.02 17.10
N TYR A 410 -23.36 16.34 17.62
CA TYR A 410 -23.52 15.00 18.20
C TYR A 410 -24.26 15.01 19.54
N GLU A 411 -24.13 16.08 20.33
CA GLU A 411 -24.89 16.29 21.56
C GLU A 411 -26.39 16.41 21.26
N LYS A 412 -26.77 17.27 20.31
CA LYS A 412 -28.18 17.42 19.88
C LYS A 412 -28.75 16.14 19.28
N GLU A 413 -27.98 15.43 18.46
CA GLU A 413 -28.41 14.12 17.95
C GLU A 413 -28.61 13.14 19.10
N LEU A 414 -27.72 13.09 20.10
CA LEU A 414 -27.87 12.19 21.24
C LEU A 414 -29.15 12.49 22.04
N GLU A 415 -29.43 13.77 22.33
CA GLU A 415 -30.64 14.19 23.05
C GLU A 415 -31.90 13.72 22.32
N ILE A 416 -32.01 14.01 21.02
CA ILE A 416 -33.19 13.62 20.22
C ILE A 416 -33.33 12.11 20.16
N GLU A 417 -32.24 11.37 19.95
CA GLU A 417 -32.28 9.90 19.85
C GLU A 417 -32.71 9.24 21.17
N GLN A 418 -32.36 9.85 22.32
CA GLN A 418 -32.80 9.41 23.64
C GLN A 418 -34.28 9.74 23.88
N GLU A 419 -34.74 10.93 23.50
CA GLU A 419 -36.14 11.35 23.64
C GLU A 419 -37.09 10.53 22.76
N GLU A 420 -36.68 10.25 21.52
CA GLU A 420 -37.47 9.46 20.56
C GLU A 420 -37.42 7.95 20.85
N ASN A 421 -36.68 7.52 21.88
CA ASN A 421 -36.39 6.12 22.19
C ASN A 421 -35.92 5.34 20.95
N ASN A 422 -35.02 5.97 20.18
CA ASN A 422 -34.56 5.46 18.89
C ASN A 422 -33.56 4.30 19.07
N SER A 423 -33.04 3.74 17.98
CA SER A 423 -32.21 2.53 18.05
C SER A 423 -30.99 2.70 18.96
N SER A 424 -30.73 1.68 19.77
CA SER A 424 -29.52 1.52 20.61
C SER A 424 -28.21 1.79 19.83
N THR A 425 -28.20 1.49 18.54
CA THR A 425 -27.05 1.72 17.65
C THR A 425 -26.79 3.22 17.43
N SER A 426 -27.84 4.01 17.22
CA SER A 426 -27.71 5.45 16.99
C SER A 426 -27.29 6.19 18.26
N ILE A 427 -27.92 5.83 19.39
CA ILE A 427 -27.52 6.32 20.72
C ILE A 427 -26.06 5.96 21.00
N GLY A 428 -25.67 4.69 20.81
CA GLY A 428 -24.30 4.22 21.01
C GLY A 428 -23.26 4.93 20.11
N HIS A 429 -23.63 5.25 18.86
CA HIS A 429 -22.80 6.02 17.93
C HIS A 429 -22.50 7.42 18.46
N ASN A 430 -23.55 8.20 18.78
CA ASN A 430 -23.40 9.58 19.25
C ASN A 430 -22.71 9.65 20.61
N LEU A 431 -22.97 8.68 21.49
CA LEU A 431 -22.37 8.61 22.83
C LEU A 431 -20.84 8.55 22.79
N GLN A 432 -20.23 7.94 21.76
CA GLN A 432 -18.77 7.92 21.65
C GLN A 432 -18.18 9.31 21.47
N PHE A 433 -18.83 10.19 20.70
CA PHE A 433 -18.34 11.53 20.45
C PHE A 433 -18.54 12.45 21.66
N VAL A 434 -19.60 12.24 22.44
CA VAL A 434 -19.92 13.05 23.62
C VAL A 434 -19.11 12.62 24.85
N ASN A 435 -18.84 11.31 25.01
CA ASN A 435 -18.24 10.76 26.24
C ASN A 435 -16.75 10.37 26.13
N GLY A 436 -16.02 10.83 25.11
CA GLY A 436 -14.59 10.48 25.03
C GLY A 436 -14.31 9.07 24.54
N PHE A 437 -15.15 8.55 23.64
CA PHE A 437 -14.99 7.26 22.95
C PHE A 437 -14.76 6.07 23.91
N GLN A 438 -15.52 5.99 25.00
CA GLN A 438 -15.28 5.01 26.08
C GLN A 438 -15.28 3.56 25.61
N ASP A 439 -16.13 3.18 24.66
CA ASP A 439 -16.20 1.79 24.18
C ASP A 439 -15.03 1.47 23.26
N ILE A 440 -14.66 2.43 22.40
CA ILE A 440 -13.47 2.30 21.54
C ILE A 440 -12.21 2.24 22.39
N LYS A 441 -12.13 3.04 23.46
CA LYS A 441 -11.04 3.02 24.44
C LYS A 441 -10.95 1.69 25.17
N LEU A 442 -12.08 1.14 25.65
CA LEU A 442 -12.14 -0.18 26.26
C LEU A 442 -11.61 -1.26 25.30
N GLY A 443 -12.08 -1.25 24.05
CA GLY A 443 -11.61 -2.18 23.03
C GLY A 443 -10.11 -2.02 22.74
N PHE A 444 -9.62 -0.79 22.64
CA PHE A 444 -8.19 -0.48 22.47
C PHE A 444 -7.35 -1.03 23.63
N GLU A 445 -7.73 -0.77 24.88
CA GLU A 445 -7.02 -1.26 26.06
C GLU A 445 -7.04 -2.80 26.13
N THR A 446 -8.17 -3.41 25.78
CA THR A 446 -8.29 -4.87 25.67
C THR A 446 -7.33 -5.42 24.61
N PHE A 447 -7.32 -4.81 23.42
CA PHE A 447 -6.44 -5.22 22.32
C PHE A 447 -4.97 -5.12 22.72
N MET A 448 -4.57 -3.99 23.31
CA MET A 448 -3.19 -3.71 23.69
C MET A 448 -2.69 -4.61 24.82
N ASN A 449 -3.56 -4.99 25.76
CA ASN A 449 -3.22 -5.85 26.90
C ASN A 449 -3.49 -7.34 26.67
N SER A 450 -4.00 -7.73 25.50
CA SER A 450 -4.29 -9.12 25.18
C SER A 450 -3.03 -9.98 25.25
N LYS A 451 -3.18 -11.18 25.84
CA LYS A 451 -2.12 -12.20 25.90
C LYS A 451 -2.03 -13.02 24.60
N THR A 452 -2.99 -12.87 23.70
CA THR A 452 -3.04 -13.59 22.44
C THR A 452 -2.01 -13.03 21.46
N LYS A 453 -1.21 -13.92 20.86
CA LYS A 453 -0.16 -13.52 19.91
C LYS A 453 -0.69 -13.16 18.52
N GLN A 454 -1.81 -13.76 18.11
CA GLN A 454 -2.40 -13.55 16.79
C GLN A 454 -3.24 -12.27 16.75
N PHE A 455 -3.08 -11.46 15.71
CA PHE A 455 -3.84 -10.23 15.48
C PHE A 455 -5.35 -10.44 15.57
N GLU A 456 -5.88 -11.42 14.82
CA GLU A 456 -7.31 -11.74 14.78
C GLU A 456 -7.85 -12.09 16.17
N GLY A 457 -7.08 -12.85 16.95
CA GLY A 457 -7.45 -13.22 18.32
C GLY A 457 -7.54 -12.00 19.24
N ARG A 458 -6.55 -11.09 19.18
CA ARG A 458 -6.56 -9.83 19.96
C ARG A 458 -7.75 -8.95 19.60
N LEU A 459 -8.07 -8.84 18.32
CA LEU A 459 -9.19 -8.03 17.84
C LEU A 459 -10.55 -8.66 18.19
N ASN A 460 -10.64 -9.99 18.15
CA ASN A 460 -11.83 -10.71 18.62
C ASN A 460 -12.05 -10.55 20.13
N GLU A 461 -11.00 -10.52 20.94
CA GLU A 461 -11.10 -10.21 22.37
C GLU A 461 -11.61 -8.79 22.60
N ALA A 462 -11.07 -7.80 21.89
CA ALA A 462 -11.53 -6.41 21.94
C ALA A 462 -12.99 -6.26 21.48
N TYR A 463 -13.39 -6.95 20.41
CA TYR A 463 -14.77 -6.94 19.94
C TYR A 463 -15.72 -7.50 21.01
N LYS A 464 -15.36 -8.63 21.64
CA LYS A 464 -16.16 -9.25 22.70
C LYS A 464 -16.24 -8.39 23.96
N SER A 465 -15.16 -7.70 24.35
CA SER A 465 -15.17 -6.85 25.55
C SER A 465 -16.12 -5.66 25.43
N ILE A 466 -16.27 -5.11 24.22
CA ILE A 466 -17.24 -4.04 23.95
C ILE A 466 -18.68 -4.53 24.17
N TYR A 467 -19.04 -5.71 23.68
CA TYR A 467 -20.38 -6.29 23.89
C TYR A 467 -20.65 -6.70 25.33
N ALA A 468 -19.61 -7.11 26.06
CA ALA A 468 -19.74 -7.54 27.45
C ALA A 468 -19.98 -6.36 28.43
N LYS A 469 -19.79 -5.12 27.98
CA LYS A 469 -20.03 -3.93 28.79
C LYS A 469 -21.54 -3.70 28.96
N GLU A 470 -21.95 -3.43 30.20
CA GLU A 470 -23.34 -3.09 30.54
C GLU A 470 -23.84 -1.90 29.69
N GLY A 471 -25.05 -2.05 29.12
CA GLY A 471 -25.67 -1.07 28.23
C GLY A 471 -25.34 -1.25 26.75
N ASN A 472 -24.45 -2.19 26.39
CA ASN A 472 -24.07 -2.48 25.00
C ASN A 472 -24.76 -3.71 24.41
N GLU A 473 -25.72 -4.33 25.12
CA GLU A 473 -26.31 -5.63 24.78
C GLU A 473 -26.99 -5.61 23.40
N ASN A 474 -27.50 -4.44 22.99
CA ASN A 474 -28.25 -4.25 21.76
C ASN A 474 -27.49 -3.39 20.73
N LEU A 475 -26.17 -3.17 20.87
CA LEU A 475 -25.42 -2.44 19.85
C LEU A 475 -25.42 -3.22 18.52
N GLY A 476 -25.60 -2.51 17.41
CA GLY A 476 -25.55 -3.10 16.09
C GLY A 476 -24.15 -3.61 15.75
N VAL A 477 -24.06 -4.80 15.16
CA VAL A 477 -22.78 -5.41 14.72
C VAL A 477 -21.93 -4.52 13.83
N GLY A 478 -22.56 -3.75 12.95
CA GLY A 478 -21.86 -2.80 12.09
C GLY A 478 -21.21 -1.65 12.85
N LEU A 479 -21.80 -1.21 13.96
CA LEU A 479 -21.23 -0.14 14.78
C LEU A 479 -20.01 -0.63 15.56
N VAL A 480 -20.07 -1.83 16.14
CA VAL A 480 -18.93 -2.39 16.86
C VAL A 480 -17.78 -2.76 15.89
N ALA A 481 -18.11 -3.09 14.64
CA ALA A 481 -17.15 -3.15 13.54
C ALA A 481 -16.50 -1.78 13.30
N ASP A 482 -17.26 -0.70 13.19
CA ASP A 482 -16.70 0.66 13.06
C ASP A 482 -15.81 1.04 14.26
N PHE A 483 -16.19 0.67 15.50
CA PHE A 483 -15.36 0.84 16.71
C PHE A 483 -14.03 0.07 16.60
N SER A 484 -14.07 -1.13 16.02
CA SER A 484 -12.89 -1.96 15.79
C SER A 484 -11.91 -1.30 14.82
N ALA A 485 -12.37 -0.60 13.78
CA ALA A 485 -11.47 0.19 12.93
C ALA A 485 -10.83 1.35 13.69
N ALA A 486 -11.61 2.08 14.51
CA ALA A 486 -11.10 3.23 15.27
C ALA A 486 -10.07 2.82 16.33
N LEU A 487 -10.30 1.72 17.07
CA LEU A 487 -9.30 1.21 18.02
C LEU A 487 -8.06 0.69 17.30
N LEU A 488 -8.22 0.08 16.11
CA LEU A 488 -7.08 -0.38 15.30
C LEU A 488 -6.21 0.78 14.80
N PHE A 489 -6.80 1.91 14.42
CA PHE A 489 -6.05 3.12 14.09
C PHE A 489 -5.14 3.52 15.25
N MET A 490 -5.68 3.54 16.47
CA MET A 490 -4.92 3.85 17.69
C MET A 490 -3.84 2.79 17.96
N ALA A 491 -4.17 1.50 17.84
CA ALA A 491 -3.22 0.41 18.02
C ALA A 491 -2.06 0.46 17.03
N LEU A 492 -2.33 0.61 15.73
CA LEU A 492 -1.31 0.72 14.68
C LEU A 492 -0.38 1.91 14.89
N ARG A 493 -0.89 3.01 15.46
CA ARG A 493 -0.11 4.20 15.73
C ARG A 493 0.82 4.05 16.93
N TYR A 494 0.31 3.47 18.01
CA TYR A 494 0.96 3.42 19.33
C TYR A 494 1.58 2.08 19.70
N ALA A 495 1.42 1.04 18.88
CA ALA A 495 2.09 -0.23 19.12
C ALA A 495 3.62 -0.05 19.10
N ASN A 496 4.24 -0.46 20.21
CA ASN A 496 5.70 -0.55 20.33
C ASN A 496 6.27 -1.83 19.70
N GLU A 497 5.41 -2.81 19.45
CA GLU A 497 5.73 -4.11 18.86
C GLU A 497 5.02 -4.28 17.52
N GLU A 498 5.52 -5.19 16.68
CA GLU A 498 4.88 -5.53 15.41
C GLU A 498 3.49 -6.13 15.65
N ILE A 499 2.48 -5.49 15.06
CA ILE A 499 1.18 -6.12 14.87
C ILE A 499 1.35 -7.02 13.64
N ILE A 500 1.62 -8.31 13.88
CA ILE A 500 1.68 -9.33 12.82
C ILE A 500 0.24 -9.67 12.44
N VAL A 501 -0.19 -9.15 11.29
CA VAL A 501 -1.55 -9.31 10.73
C VAL A 501 -1.69 -10.60 9.98
#